data_AF-A0A1U7YGK6-F1
#
_entry.id   AF-A0A1U7YGK6-F1
#
_cell.length_a   1.000
_cell.length_b   1.000
_cell.length_c   1.000
_cell.angle_alpha   90.00
_cell.angle_beta   90.00
_cell.angle_gamma   90.00
#
_symmetry.space_group_name_H-M   'P 1'
#
loop_
_entity.id
_entity.type
_entity.pdbx_description
1 polymer ?
#
loop_
_entity_poly.entity_id
_entity_poly.type
_entity_poly.pdbx_seq_one_letter_code
_entity_poly.pdbx_strand_id
1 'polypeptide(L)'
;MENRLVDVLDSQFRELLRYWNSDTYKKMKETNTENRKKLRYPHTAGKKGKKEKKKETSEPLSSKDIFVAIRKRNPDRVYKASYADTLNKIAEMDRIQSTQETEDGSQSVDAFASVMGPEHPGRLRLYGRGVTKTSLKRKVGDIGTSLSSTDEMLQQKMVEMEERMQQRMQEKFNAQKDAMELQVAVN
;
A
#
# COMPACT_ATOMS: atom_id res chain seq x y z
N MET A 1 21.62 -21.85 34.67
CA MET A 1 20.69 -20.93 33.99
C MET A 1 19.53 -21.76 33.47
N GLU A 2 18.48 -21.89 34.28
CA GLU A 2 17.44 -22.92 34.13
C GLU A 2 16.43 -22.66 33.00
N ASN A 3 16.41 -21.44 32.42
CA ASN A 3 15.45 -21.05 31.37
C ASN A 3 16.11 -20.82 29.99
N ARG A 4 17.35 -21.26 29.78
CA ARG A 4 18.04 -21.14 28.48
C ARG A 4 17.60 -22.29 27.57
N LEU A 5 17.08 -21.97 26.37
CA LEU A 5 16.84 -22.98 25.35
C LEU A 5 18.16 -23.66 24.95
N VAL A 6 18.11 -24.98 24.72
CA VAL A 6 19.31 -25.80 24.44
C VAL A 6 20.09 -25.25 23.24
N ASP A 7 19.39 -24.74 22.24
CA ASP A 7 19.94 -24.24 20.97
C ASP A 7 20.60 -22.85 21.04
N VAL A 8 20.44 -22.12 22.16
CA VAL A 8 20.99 -20.75 22.30
C VAL A 8 22.27 -20.80 23.10
N LEU A 9 23.41 -20.37 22.53
CA LEU A 9 24.70 -20.34 23.23
C LEU A 9 24.63 -19.53 24.54
N ASP A 10 25.36 -19.99 25.56
CA ASP A 10 25.35 -19.36 26.89
C ASP A 10 25.78 -17.89 26.86
N SER A 11 26.78 -17.56 26.03
CA SER A 11 27.29 -16.21 25.84
C SER A 11 26.24 -15.26 25.27
N GLN A 12 25.50 -15.69 24.25
CA GLN A 12 24.42 -14.93 23.61
C GLN A 12 23.27 -14.70 24.58
N PHE A 13 22.90 -15.73 25.37
CA PHE A 13 21.84 -15.60 26.37
C PHE A 13 22.22 -14.60 27.47
N ARG A 14 23.47 -14.62 27.95
CA ARG A 14 23.97 -13.62 28.91
C ARG A 14 23.98 -12.21 28.33
N GLU A 15 24.34 -12.05 27.06
CA GLU A 15 24.31 -10.75 26.39
C GLU A 15 22.89 -10.19 26.28
N LEU A 16 21.92 -11.03 25.95
CA LEU A 16 20.51 -10.65 25.91
C LEU A 16 20.02 -10.20 27.30
N LEU A 17 20.37 -10.93 28.36
CA LEU A 17 20.02 -10.56 29.73
C LEU A 17 20.66 -9.21 30.12
N ARG A 18 21.93 -8.97 29.76
CA ARG A 18 22.57 -7.66 29.99
C ARG A 18 21.82 -6.55 29.24
N TYR A 19 21.46 -6.77 27.98
CA TYR A 19 20.71 -5.82 27.18
C TYR A 19 19.34 -5.50 27.80
N TRP A 20 18.54 -6.50 28.18
CA TRP A 20 17.23 -6.27 28.79
C TRP A 20 17.30 -5.64 30.18
N ASN A 21 18.38 -5.89 30.92
CA ASN A 21 18.59 -5.29 32.24
C ASN A 21 19.19 -3.87 32.17
N SER A 22 19.66 -3.42 31.00
CA SER A 22 20.19 -2.07 30.82
C SER A 22 19.12 -1.00 31.04
N ASP A 23 19.54 0.14 31.59
CA ASP A 23 18.64 1.26 31.88
C ASP A 23 18.07 1.88 30.60
N THR A 24 18.85 1.88 29.52
CA THR A 24 18.41 2.36 28.20
C THR A 24 17.23 1.53 27.68
N TYR A 25 17.31 0.21 27.78
CA TYR A 25 16.22 -0.68 27.38
C TYR A 25 15.00 -0.53 28.28
N LYS A 26 15.18 -0.45 29.60
CA LYS A 26 14.07 -0.25 30.55
C LYS A 26 13.32 1.04 30.27
N LYS A 27 14.04 2.15 30.06
CA LYS A 27 13.45 3.45 29.69
C LYS A 27 12.71 3.37 28.36
N MET A 28 13.32 2.77 27.34
CA MET A 28 12.67 2.55 26.05
C MET A 28 11.40 1.70 26.17
N LYS A 29 11.41 0.63 26.96
CA LYS A 29 10.26 -0.24 27.22
C LYS A 29 9.11 0.53 27.88
N GLU A 30 9.41 1.37 28.86
CA GLU A 30 8.43 2.21 29.54
C GLU A 30 7.79 3.20 28.57
N THR A 31 8.60 3.98 27.84
CA THR A 31 8.13 4.91 26.81
C THR A 31 7.28 4.20 25.75
N ASN A 32 7.71 3.02 25.28
CA ASN A 32 6.93 2.23 24.31
C ASN A 32 5.60 1.74 24.88
N THR A 33 5.56 1.41 26.17
CA THR A 33 4.33 0.99 26.86
C THR A 33 3.36 2.15 26.98
N GLU A 34 3.84 3.34 27.34
CA GLU A 34 3.03 4.57 27.37
C GLU A 34 2.52 4.95 25.98
N ASN A 35 3.39 4.93 24.97
CA ASN A 35 3.01 5.22 23.59
C ASN A 35 1.97 4.23 23.07
N ARG A 36 2.06 2.95 23.45
CA ARG A 36 1.05 1.94 23.11
C ARG A 36 -0.28 2.21 23.79
N LYS A 37 -0.31 2.72 25.03
CA LYS A 37 -1.56 3.14 25.70
C LYS A 37 -2.22 4.33 24.99
N LYS A 38 -1.42 5.22 24.38
CA LYS A 38 -1.90 6.37 23.58
C LYS A 38 -2.37 5.99 22.18
N LEU A 39 -2.11 4.76 21.71
CA LEU A 39 -2.50 4.33 20.37
C LEU A 39 -4.03 4.16 20.27
N ARG A 40 -4.67 5.09 19.56
CA ARG A 40 -6.11 5.05 19.28
C ARG A 40 -6.41 4.43 17.92
N TYR A 41 -7.55 3.74 17.84
CA TYR A 41 -8.12 3.17 16.61
C TYR A 41 -7.09 2.31 15.83
N PRO A 42 -6.61 1.20 16.43
CA PRO A 42 -5.56 0.39 15.84
C PRO A 42 -5.99 -0.17 14.48
N HIS A 43 -5.07 -0.07 13.53
CA HIS A 43 -5.21 -0.68 12.22
C HIS A 43 -5.27 -2.21 12.32
N THR A 44 -6.11 -2.84 11.51
CA THR A 44 -6.30 -4.30 11.49
C THR A 44 -5.78 -4.96 10.22
N ALA A 45 -5.61 -4.20 9.13
CA ALA A 45 -5.12 -4.80 7.90
C ALA A 45 -3.64 -5.26 8.04
N GLY A 46 -3.30 -6.35 7.38
CA GLY A 46 -1.94 -6.88 7.36
C GLY A 46 -0.99 -6.06 6.47
N LYS A 47 0.24 -6.57 6.29
CA LYS A 47 1.26 -5.99 5.40
C LYS A 47 0.80 -5.89 3.94
N LYS A 48 -0.05 -6.81 3.47
CA LYS A 48 -0.61 -6.84 2.10
C LYS A 48 -1.88 -5.97 1.91
N GLY A 49 -2.77 -5.94 2.91
CA GLY A 49 -4.10 -5.33 2.77
C GLY A 49 -4.16 -3.82 2.54
N LYS A 50 -3.08 -3.05 2.77
CA LYS A 50 -3.06 -1.60 2.46
C LYS A 50 -2.84 -1.29 0.97
N LYS A 51 -2.06 -2.13 0.27
CA LYS A 51 -1.75 -1.93 -1.16
C LYS A 51 -2.85 -2.51 -2.05
N GLU A 52 -3.38 -3.68 -1.69
CA GLU A 52 -4.42 -4.37 -2.48
C GLU A 52 -5.77 -3.65 -2.42
N LYS A 53 -6.21 -3.16 -1.24
CA LYS A 53 -7.48 -2.42 -1.15
C LYS A 53 -7.50 -1.09 -1.90
N LYS A 54 -6.34 -0.53 -2.24
CA LYS A 54 -6.22 0.64 -3.13
C LYS A 54 -6.15 0.28 -4.62
N LYS A 55 -5.95 -1.00 -4.94
CA LYS A 55 -5.90 -1.52 -6.32
C LYS A 55 -7.22 -2.15 -6.76
N GLU A 56 -7.99 -2.70 -5.83
CA GLU A 56 -9.28 -3.34 -6.12
C GLU A 56 -10.40 -2.34 -6.45
N THR A 57 -10.28 -1.09 -5.99
CA THR A 57 -11.21 0.00 -6.33
C THR A 57 -10.50 0.96 -7.28
N SER A 58 -10.94 0.99 -8.55
CA SER A 58 -10.46 1.93 -9.58
C SER A 58 -10.84 3.38 -9.28
N GLU A 59 -11.70 3.62 -8.29
CA GLU A 59 -12.14 4.93 -7.85
C GLU A 59 -11.30 5.48 -6.69
N PRO A 60 -11.09 6.80 -6.61
CA PRO A 60 -10.42 7.42 -5.48
C PRO A 60 -11.27 7.27 -4.20
N LEU A 61 -10.94 6.27 -3.38
CA LEU A 61 -11.57 6.04 -2.08
C LEU A 61 -11.49 7.30 -1.20
N SER A 62 -12.61 7.65 -0.55
CA SER A 62 -12.65 8.72 0.45
C SER A 62 -11.77 8.38 1.66
N SER A 63 -11.27 9.40 2.36
CA SER A 63 -10.54 9.24 3.62
C SER A 63 -11.33 8.41 4.64
N LYS A 64 -12.66 8.56 4.68
CA LYS A 64 -13.56 7.75 5.51
C LYS A 64 -13.51 6.28 5.11
N ASP A 65 -13.65 5.98 3.82
CA ASP A 65 -13.67 4.60 3.32
C ASP A 65 -12.35 3.90 3.59
N ILE A 66 -11.23 4.62 3.39
CA ILE A 66 -9.90 4.13 3.75
C ILE A 66 -9.86 3.86 5.26
N PHE A 67 -10.36 4.76 6.11
CA PHE A 67 -10.36 4.58 7.58
C PHE A 67 -11.12 3.32 8.00
N VAL A 68 -12.32 3.10 7.44
CA VAL A 68 -13.19 1.94 7.71
C VAL A 68 -12.54 0.66 7.19
N ALA A 69 -12.10 0.65 5.94
CA ALA A 69 -11.56 -0.52 5.27
C ALA A 69 -10.31 -1.07 5.95
N ILE A 70 -9.47 -0.19 6.50
CA ILE A 70 -8.21 -0.56 7.15
C ILE A 70 -8.38 -0.94 8.64
N ARG A 71 -9.58 -0.76 9.20
CA ARG A 71 -9.95 -1.09 10.57
C ARG A 71 -11.02 -2.17 10.69
N LYS A 72 -11.56 -2.63 9.56
CA LYS A 72 -12.45 -3.79 9.49
C LYS A 72 -11.80 -4.98 10.19
N ARG A 73 -12.50 -5.53 11.18
CA ARG A 73 -12.06 -6.72 11.93
C ARG A 73 -12.56 -7.98 11.24
N ASN A 74 -11.77 -9.04 11.30
CA ASN A 74 -12.19 -10.35 10.86
C ASN A 74 -13.03 -10.98 11.99
N PRO A 75 -14.23 -11.50 11.69
CA PRO A 75 -15.07 -12.12 12.71
C PRO A 75 -14.38 -13.34 13.36
N ASP A 76 -13.55 -14.05 12.59
CA ASP A 76 -12.85 -15.27 13.05
C ASP A 76 -11.63 -14.97 13.94
N ARG A 77 -11.30 -13.69 14.18
CA ARG A 77 -10.12 -13.30 14.96
C ARG A 77 -10.53 -12.62 16.26
N VAL A 78 -9.92 -13.07 17.36
CA VAL A 78 -10.05 -12.40 18.66
C VAL A 78 -9.09 -11.21 18.74
N TYR A 79 -9.62 -10.05 19.13
CA TYR A 79 -8.86 -8.80 19.28
C TYR A 79 -8.80 -8.39 20.74
N LYS A 80 -7.59 -8.07 21.23
CA LYS A 80 -7.38 -7.61 22.61
C LYS A 80 -7.94 -6.21 22.88
N ALA A 81 -7.94 -5.34 21.87
CA ALA A 81 -8.41 -3.97 21.99
C ALA A 81 -9.91 -3.87 21.70
N SER A 82 -10.63 -3.03 22.45
CA SER A 82 -12.05 -2.71 22.16
C SER A 82 -12.22 -2.14 20.75
N TYR A 83 -13.37 -2.41 20.13
CA TYR A 83 -13.77 -1.80 18.85
C TYR A 83 -14.70 -0.60 19.02
N ALA A 84 -15.24 -0.38 20.22
CA ALA A 84 -16.27 0.63 20.50
C ALA A 84 -15.84 2.04 20.07
N ASP A 85 -14.64 2.48 20.48
CA ASP A 85 -14.11 3.78 20.09
C ASP A 85 -14.05 3.97 18.56
N THR A 86 -13.71 2.91 17.82
CA THR A 86 -13.63 2.97 16.35
C THR A 86 -15.01 3.05 15.73
N LEU A 87 -15.97 2.26 16.24
CA LEU A 87 -17.36 2.32 15.80
C LEU A 87 -17.98 3.70 16.06
N ASN A 88 -17.74 4.28 17.24
CA ASN A 88 -18.24 5.61 17.58
C ASN A 88 -17.73 6.67 16.59
N LYS A 89 -16.45 6.59 16.22
CA LYS A 89 -15.86 7.52 15.23
C LYS A 89 -16.39 7.30 13.81
N ILE A 90 -16.65 6.05 13.41
CA ILE A 90 -17.28 5.75 12.12
C ILE A 90 -18.70 6.34 12.10
N ALA A 91 -19.49 6.13 13.15
CA ALA A 91 -20.83 6.67 13.27
C ALA A 91 -20.85 8.21 13.28
N GLU A 92 -19.86 8.86 13.89
CA GLU A 92 -19.69 10.32 13.83
C GLU A 92 -19.42 10.79 12.40
N MET A 93 -18.59 10.06 11.64
CA MET A 93 -18.35 10.35 10.22
C MET A 93 -19.59 10.10 9.36
N ASP A 94 -20.39 9.08 9.66
CA ASP A 94 -21.66 8.78 8.98
C ASP A 94 -22.64 9.94 9.16
N ARG A 95 -22.82 10.44 10.39
CA ARG A 95 -23.72 11.56 10.70
C ARG A 95 -23.38 12.82 9.91
N ILE A 96 -22.10 13.17 9.83
CA ILE A 96 -21.63 14.36 9.11
C ILE A 96 -21.86 14.24 7.60
N GLN A 97 -21.77 13.03 7.04
CA GLN A 97 -22.08 12.82 5.62
C GLN A 97 -23.58 12.90 5.36
N SER A 98 -24.41 12.27 6.19
CA SER A 98 -25.86 12.31 6.04
C SER A 98 -26.44 13.73 6.15
N THR A 99 -25.89 14.59 7.02
CA THR A 99 -26.32 16.00 7.11
C THR A 99 -25.95 16.83 5.88
N GLN A 100 -24.86 16.49 5.18
CA GLN A 100 -24.46 17.19 3.96
C GLN A 100 -25.28 16.79 2.74
N GLU A 101 -25.76 15.55 2.69
CA GLU A 101 -26.63 15.09 1.61
C GLU A 101 -28.00 15.79 1.63
N THR A 102 -28.40 16.35 2.77
CA THR A 102 -29.66 17.07 2.95
C THR A 102 -29.59 18.58 2.74
N GLU A 103 -28.39 19.18 2.77
CA GLU A 103 -28.19 20.62 2.61
C GLU A 103 -27.63 20.94 1.22
N ASP A 104 -28.43 21.63 0.40
CA ASP A 104 -28.06 22.10 -0.93
C ASP A 104 -26.88 23.09 -0.87
N GLY A 105 -25.78 22.79 -1.56
CA GLY A 105 -24.90 23.81 -2.12
C GLY A 105 -23.43 23.91 -1.64
N SER A 106 -22.54 23.39 -2.50
CA SER A 106 -21.18 23.87 -2.82
C SER A 106 -19.95 23.46 -1.98
N GLN A 107 -20.08 23.03 -0.72
CA GLN A 107 -18.91 22.63 0.09
C GLN A 107 -19.10 21.24 0.71
N SER A 108 -18.65 20.19 0.01
CA SER A 108 -18.52 18.86 0.63
C SER A 108 -17.46 18.91 1.72
N VAL A 109 -17.84 18.77 2.98
CA VAL A 109 -16.92 18.75 4.12
C VAL A 109 -16.38 17.33 4.30
N ASP A 110 -15.06 17.18 4.33
CA ASP A 110 -14.41 15.89 4.61
C ASP A 110 -14.76 15.42 6.03
N ALA A 111 -15.73 14.52 6.13
CA ALA A 111 -16.19 13.95 7.40
C ALA A 111 -15.05 13.35 8.22
N PHE A 112 -14.01 12.80 7.56
CA PHE A 112 -12.85 12.28 8.26
C PHE A 112 -12.05 13.39 8.95
N ALA A 113 -11.77 14.49 8.24
CA ALA A 113 -11.04 15.63 8.78
C ALA A 113 -11.82 16.31 9.91
N SER A 114 -13.15 16.40 9.80
CA SER A 114 -14.01 16.97 10.85
C SER A 114 -13.94 16.17 12.15
N VAL A 115 -14.02 14.83 12.07
CA VAL A 115 -14.05 13.95 13.25
C VAL A 115 -12.69 13.76 13.90
N MET A 116 -11.64 13.74 13.08
CA MET A 116 -10.30 13.36 13.50
C MET A 116 -9.34 14.57 13.59
N GLY A 117 -9.83 15.75 13.26
CA GLY A 117 -9.11 17.01 13.27
C GLY A 117 -8.12 17.19 12.12
N PRO A 118 -7.48 18.38 12.07
CA PRO A 118 -6.51 18.75 11.06
C PRO A 118 -5.36 17.75 10.95
N GLU A 119 -4.87 17.56 9.73
CA GLU A 119 -3.74 16.68 9.48
C GLU A 119 -2.44 17.24 10.06
N HIS A 120 -1.61 16.36 10.64
CA HIS A 120 -0.34 16.75 11.23
C HIS A 120 0.69 17.22 10.18
N PRO A 121 1.61 18.12 10.54
CA PRO A 121 2.73 18.49 9.68
C PRO A 121 3.64 17.27 9.43
N GLY A 122 4.12 17.13 8.20
CA GLY A 122 5.14 16.14 7.82
C GLY A 122 4.66 14.72 7.52
N ARG A 123 3.47 14.29 7.99
CA ARG A 123 2.96 12.94 7.69
C ARG A 123 1.46 12.95 7.44
N LEU A 124 1.03 12.19 6.43
CA LEU A 124 -0.38 12.00 6.12
C LEU A 124 -0.93 10.74 6.79
N ARG A 125 -1.96 10.90 7.62
CA ARG A 125 -2.70 9.82 8.27
C ARG A 125 -3.33 8.89 7.23
N LEU A 126 -3.51 7.61 7.56
CA LEU A 126 -4.06 6.55 6.67
C LEU A 126 -3.15 6.06 5.54
N TYR A 127 -2.30 6.91 4.97
CA TYR A 127 -1.50 6.56 3.78
C TYR A 127 -0.25 5.70 4.05
N GLY A 128 0.01 5.35 5.31
CA GLY A 128 1.10 4.44 5.69
C GLY A 128 2.32 5.15 6.27
N ARG A 129 3.48 4.50 6.16
CA ARG A 129 4.75 5.05 6.67
C ARG A 129 5.38 5.93 5.59
N GLY A 130 5.86 7.11 5.98
CA GLY A 130 6.63 8.00 5.10
C GLY A 130 5.85 8.77 4.03
N VAL A 131 4.52 8.61 3.94
CA VAL A 131 3.73 9.39 2.99
C VAL A 131 3.48 10.79 3.55
N THR A 132 3.84 11.79 2.76
CA THR A 132 3.68 13.21 3.09
C THR A 132 2.80 13.90 2.04
N LYS A 133 2.25 15.07 2.36
CA LYS A 133 1.45 15.87 1.41
C LYS A 133 2.24 16.21 0.14
N THR A 134 3.55 16.48 0.26
CA THR A 134 4.43 16.78 -0.88
C THR A 134 4.71 15.55 -1.73
N SER A 135 4.81 14.35 -1.14
CA SER A 135 4.95 13.10 -1.90
C SER A 135 3.73 12.79 -2.76
N LEU A 136 2.51 13.12 -2.29
CA LEU A 136 1.30 13.00 -3.10
C LEU A 136 1.21 14.09 -4.17
N LYS A 137 1.52 15.35 -3.83
CA LYS A 137 1.57 16.44 -4.82
C LYS A 137 2.55 16.16 -5.95
N ARG A 138 3.74 15.59 -5.64
CA ARG A 138 4.69 15.16 -6.68
C ARG A 138 4.05 14.17 -7.63
N LYS A 139 3.27 13.19 -7.14
CA LYS A 139 2.52 12.29 -8.03
C LYS A 139 1.50 12.99 -8.91
N VAL A 140 0.81 14.01 -8.42
CA VAL A 140 -0.21 14.73 -9.22
C VAL A 140 0.45 15.61 -10.30
N GLY A 141 1.63 16.18 -10.03
CA GLY A 141 2.37 17.00 -11.00
C GLY A 141 3.30 16.21 -11.96
N ASP A 142 3.74 15.01 -11.58
CA ASP A 142 4.73 14.21 -12.32
C ASP A 142 4.08 13.15 -13.23
N ILE A 143 2.76 12.98 -13.16
CA ILE A 143 1.99 12.16 -14.11
C ILE A 143 2.08 12.71 -15.53
N GLY A 144 2.23 14.04 -15.70
CA GLY A 144 2.31 14.64 -17.04
C GLY A 144 3.64 14.39 -17.76
N THR A 145 4.75 14.26 -17.03
CA THR A 145 6.10 14.28 -17.64
C THR A 145 6.79 12.91 -17.59
N SER A 146 6.56 12.10 -16.55
CA SER A 146 7.21 10.78 -16.43
C SER A 146 6.48 9.66 -17.17
N LEU A 147 5.16 9.76 -17.37
CA LEU A 147 4.39 8.73 -18.08
C LEU A 147 4.58 8.79 -19.59
N SER A 148 4.65 10.00 -20.18
CA SER A 148 4.85 10.15 -21.63
C SER A 148 6.17 9.52 -22.08
N SER A 149 7.28 9.76 -21.37
CA SER A 149 8.59 9.20 -21.74
C SER A 149 8.65 7.69 -21.62
N THR A 150 7.98 7.08 -20.65
CA THR A 150 7.96 5.61 -20.53
C THR A 150 6.98 4.94 -21.49
N ASP A 151 5.86 5.60 -21.78
CA ASP A 151 4.81 5.07 -22.66
C ASP A 151 5.24 5.18 -24.13
N GLU A 152 5.86 6.29 -24.55
CA GLU A 152 6.47 6.45 -25.87
C GLU A 152 7.56 5.38 -26.13
N MET A 153 8.41 5.11 -25.15
CA MET A 153 9.47 4.11 -25.29
C MET A 153 8.93 2.67 -25.33
N LEU A 154 7.80 2.39 -24.65
CA LEU A 154 7.12 1.09 -24.71
C LEU A 154 6.38 0.92 -26.03
N GLN A 155 5.70 1.95 -26.52
CA GLN A 155 5.05 1.95 -27.84
C GLN A 155 6.08 1.75 -28.96
N GLN A 156 7.22 2.46 -28.90
CA GLN A 156 8.29 2.31 -29.89
C GLN A 156 8.87 0.89 -29.90
N LYS A 157 9.06 0.26 -28.72
CA LYS A 157 9.50 -1.13 -28.64
C LYS A 157 8.46 -2.13 -29.14
N MET A 158 7.18 -1.83 -29.00
CA MET A 158 6.08 -2.68 -29.48
C MET A 158 6.04 -2.66 -31.01
N VAL A 159 6.15 -1.47 -31.61
CA VAL A 159 6.25 -1.30 -33.07
C VAL A 159 7.50 -1.98 -33.62
N GLU A 160 8.67 -1.79 -32.98
CA GLU A 160 9.91 -2.44 -33.41
C GLU A 160 9.81 -3.98 -33.34
N MET A 161 9.18 -4.52 -32.29
CA MET A 161 8.97 -5.96 -32.15
C MET A 161 8.01 -6.51 -33.21
N GLU A 162 6.97 -5.74 -33.57
CA GLU A 162 5.99 -6.12 -34.59
C GLU A 162 6.61 -6.12 -36.00
N GLU A 163 7.40 -5.11 -36.34
CA GLU A 163 8.18 -5.07 -37.59
C GLU A 163 9.16 -6.25 -37.68
N ARG A 164 9.86 -6.57 -36.57
CA ARG A 164 10.78 -7.71 -36.52
C ARG A 164 10.06 -9.05 -36.69
N MET A 165 8.85 -9.16 -36.15
CA MET A 165 8.03 -10.37 -36.30
C MET A 165 7.54 -10.52 -37.74
N GLN A 166 7.12 -9.42 -38.38
CA GLN A 166 6.71 -9.41 -39.78
C GLN A 166 7.87 -9.76 -40.72
N GLN A 167 9.07 -9.20 -40.51
CA GLN A 167 10.27 -9.58 -41.29
C GLN A 167 10.58 -11.07 -41.17
N ARG A 168 10.58 -11.62 -39.95
CA ARG A 168 10.83 -13.06 -39.74
C ARG A 168 9.77 -13.95 -40.39
N MET A 169 8.52 -13.52 -40.41
CA MET A 169 7.44 -14.23 -41.12
C MET A 169 7.68 -14.21 -42.64
N GLN A 170 8.08 -13.06 -43.19
CA GLN A 170 8.37 -12.93 -44.62
C GLN A 170 9.60 -13.72 -45.05
N GLU A 171 10.67 -13.71 -44.25
CA GLU A 171 11.87 -14.52 -44.48
C GLU A 171 11.55 -16.01 -44.48
N LYS A 172 10.72 -16.48 -43.53
CA LYS A 172 10.26 -17.88 -43.49
C LYS A 172 9.44 -18.25 -44.71
N PHE A 173 8.58 -17.34 -45.18
CA PHE A 173 7.78 -17.56 -46.38
C PHE A 173 8.67 -17.66 -47.63
N ASN A 174 9.65 -16.77 -47.77
CA ASN A 174 10.60 -16.80 -48.89
C ASN A 174 11.49 -18.05 -48.85
N ALA A 175 12.01 -18.44 -47.67
CA ALA A 175 12.81 -19.66 -47.53
C ALA A 175 12.00 -20.94 -47.86
N GLN A 176 10.70 -20.97 -47.54
CA GLN A 176 9.81 -22.06 -47.97
C GLN A 176 9.63 -22.08 -49.49
N LYS A 177 9.47 -20.91 -50.11
CA LYS A 177 9.36 -20.78 -51.56
C LYS A 177 10.63 -21.28 -52.27
N ASP A 178 11.81 -20.86 -51.80
CA ASP A 178 13.10 -21.27 -52.36
C ASP A 178 13.35 -22.77 -52.20
N ALA A 179 12.96 -23.35 -51.06
CA ALA A 179 13.03 -24.80 -50.83
C ALA A 179 12.11 -25.59 -51.76
N MET A 180 10.95 -25.02 -52.13
CA MET A 180 10.01 -25.62 -53.07
C MET A 180 10.52 -25.51 -54.52
N GLU A 181 11.14 -24.38 -54.90
CA GLU A 181 11.76 -24.20 -56.22
C GLU A 181 12.97 -25.14 -56.42
N LEU A 182 13.77 -25.38 -55.37
CA LEU A 182 14.87 -26.36 -55.41
C LEU A 182 14.38 -27.81 -55.50
N GLN A 183 13.22 -28.15 -54.93
CA GLN A 183 12.62 -29.48 -55.09
C GLN A 183 12.02 -29.70 -56.48
N VAL A 184 11.57 -28.64 -57.15
CA VAL A 184 11.07 -28.70 -58.54
C VAL A 184 12.21 -28.81 -59.56
N ALA A 185 13.39 -28.24 -59.28
CA ALA A 185 14.54 -28.27 -60.19
C ALA A 185 15.37 -29.58 -60.16
N VAL A 186 15.10 -30.49 -59.21
CA VAL A 186 15.84 -31.76 -59.02
C VAL A 186 15.08 -32.98 -59.60
N ASN A 187 13.92 -32.79 -60.22
CA ASN A 187 13.17 -33.82 -60.97
C ASN A 187 13.28 -33.63 -62.49
#